data_AF-A0A3M7CR59-F1
#
_entry.id   AF-A0A3M7CR59-F1
#
_cell.length_a   1.000
_cell.length_b   1.000
_cell.length_c   1.000
_cell.angle_alpha   90.00
_cell.angle_beta   90.00
_cell.angle_gamma   90.00
#
_symmetry.space_group_name_H-M   'P 1'
#
loop_
_entity.id
_entity.type
_entity.pdbx_description
1 polymer ?
#
loop_
_entity_poly.entity_id
_entity_poly.type
_entity_poly.pdbx_seq_one_letter_code
_entity_poly.pdbx_strand_id
1 'polypeptide(L)'
;MPTIYYLFTCEAYHMRLYLVTMSSIAAGMIIFFLSPLAQKSWTVPFRAPMFVSFAASALTPLWTGLQMYGWEHLNDMIGLKWVLLQGAIYLLGVSLFLTEMPERAFPGRFDFLASSHQLFHTAVVLAASVQFYGLLKAYEFQHAHLQVAICPMLDLWKSEALFAI
;
A
#
# COMPACT_ATOMS: atom_id res chain seq x y z
N MET A 1 0.65 7.25 1.82
CA MET A 1 1.00 8.68 1.76
C MET A 1 2.51 8.90 1.62
N PRO A 2 3.39 8.41 2.52
CA PRO A 2 4.83 8.66 2.38
C PRO A 2 5.44 8.04 1.12
N THR A 3 5.06 6.81 0.76
CA THR A 3 5.52 6.18 -0.50
C THR A 3 5.14 7.01 -1.74
N ILE A 4 3.94 7.62 -1.77
CA ILE A 4 3.50 8.49 -2.87
C ILE A 4 4.35 9.77 -2.91
N TYR A 5 4.70 10.33 -1.75
CA TYR A 5 5.59 11.49 -1.65
C TYR A 5 6.99 11.20 -2.20
N TYR A 6 7.61 10.08 -1.78
CA TYR A 6 8.93 9.69 -2.28
C TYR A 6 8.88 9.35 -3.78
N LEU A 7 7.81 8.70 -4.24
CA LEU A 7 7.62 8.33 -5.64
C LEU A 7 7.50 9.55 -6.58
N PHE A 8 6.72 10.54 -6.17
CA PHE A 8 6.36 11.68 -7.02
C PHE A 8 6.95 13.01 -6.53
N THR A 9 8.10 12.97 -5.85
CA THR A 9 8.77 14.18 -5.32
C THR A 9 8.97 15.26 -6.39
N CYS A 10 9.32 14.86 -7.62
CA CYS A 10 9.52 15.79 -8.75
C CYS A 10 8.31 15.91 -9.67
N GLU A 11 7.19 15.25 -9.31
CA GLU A 11 6.01 15.07 -10.16
C GLU A 11 4.77 15.61 -9.45
N ALA A 12 4.71 16.94 -9.31
CA ALA A 12 3.70 17.61 -8.50
C ALA A 12 2.26 17.30 -8.91
N TYR A 13 2.01 17.11 -10.21
CA TYR A 13 0.68 16.73 -10.72
C TYR A 13 0.27 15.35 -10.21
N HIS A 14 1.08 14.32 -10.45
CA HIS A 14 0.82 12.95 -10.01
C HIS A 14 0.71 12.84 -8.49
N MET A 15 1.62 13.50 -7.75
CA MET A 15 1.56 13.54 -6.30
C MET A 15 0.22 14.09 -5.80
N ARG A 16 -0.21 15.26 -6.29
CA ARG A 16 -1.47 15.88 -5.89
C ARG A 16 -2.67 15.01 -6.27
N LEU A 17 -2.70 14.49 -7.49
CA LEU A 17 -3.78 13.64 -7.98
C LEU A 17 -4.00 12.44 -7.06
N TYR A 18 -2.95 11.67 -6.76
CA TYR A 18 -3.07 10.48 -5.93
C TYR A 18 -3.37 10.81 -4.46
N LEU A 19 -2.70 11.81 -3.88
CA LEU A 19 -2.96 12.21 -2.49
C LEU A 19 -4.41 12.67 -2.30
N VAL A 20 -4.94 13.52 -3.18
CA VAL A 20 -6.31 14.03 -3.10
C VAL A 20 -7.31 12.91 -3.32
N THR A 21 -7.16 12.11 -4.37
CA THR A 21 -8.10 11.02 -4.68
C THR A 21 -8.17 10.00 -3.55
N MET A 22 -7.02 9.52 -3.08
CA MET A 22 -6.99 8.53 -2.00
C MET A 22 -7.51 9.09 -0.67
N SER A 23 -7.17 10.33 -0.33
CA SER A 23 -7.69 10.98 0.88
C SER A 23 -9.20 11.18 0.80
N SER A 24 -9.73 11.52 -0.37
CA SER A 24 -11.18 11.70 -0.58
C SER A 24 -11.93 10.38 -0.46
N ILE A 25 -11.40 9.30 -1.04
CA ILE A 25 -11.99 7.96 -0.89
C ILE A 25 -11.96 7.53 0.58
N ALA A 26 -10.82 7.71 1.27
CA ALA A 26 -10.69 7.39 2.69
C ALA A 26 -11.68 8.19 3.55
N ALA A 27 -11.82 9.48 3.30
CA ALA A 27 -12.79 10.33 4.00
C ALA A 27 -14.23 9.84 3.75
N GLY A 28 -14.58 9.50 2.51
CA GLY A 28 -15.89 8.93 2.17
C GLY A 28 -16.17 7.62 2.90
N MET A 29 -15.17 6.73 2.99
CA MET A 29 -15.29 5.50 3.77
C MET A 29 -15.49 5.78 5.26
N ILE A 30 -14.72 6.70 5.85
CA ILE A 30 -14.87 7.09 7.25
C ILE A 30 -16.29 7.63 7.51
N ILE A 31 -16.77 8.54 6.65
CA ILE A 31 -18.13 9.09 6.75
C ILE A 31 -19.17 7.98 6.68
N PHE A 32 -19.03 7.04 5.73
CA PHE A 32 -19.94 5.90 5.62
C PHE A 32 -19.95 5.06 6.90
N PHE A 33 -18.78 4.65 7.41
CA PHE A 33 -18.67 3.79 8.60
C PHE A 33 -19.12 4.47 9.89
N LEU A 34 -19.00 5.80 10.00
CA LEU A 34 -19.52 6.56 11.13
C LEU A 34 -21.03 6.85 11.03
N SER A 35 -21.63 6.69 9.85
CA SER A 35 -23.05 6.94 9.64
C SER A 35 -23.94 5.77 10.12
N PRO A 36 -25.22 6.03 10.47
CA PRO A 36 -26.18 4.96 10.77
C PRO A 36 -26.40 3.97 9.61
N LEU A 37 -26.04 4.37 8.37
CA LEU A 37 -26.16 3.51 7.19
C LEU A 37 -25.28 2.27 7.32
N ALA A 38 -24.09 2.40 7.88
CA ALA A 38 -23.17 1.30 8.08
C ALA A 38 -23.68 0.26 9.08
N GLN A 39 -24.70 0.56 9.89
CA GLN A 39 -25.29 -0.42 10.82
C GLN A 39 -26.35 -1.32 10.15
N LYS A 40 -26.90 -0.91 8.99
CA LYS A 40 -27.95 -1.68 8.31
C LYS A 40 -27.41 -3.03 7.82
N SER A 41 -28.18 -4.10 8.01
CA SER A 41 -27.78 -5.47 7.64
C SER A 41 -27.46 -5.64 6.16
N TRP A 42 -28.19 -4.95 5.27
CA TRP A 42 -27.94 -5.02 3.84
C TRP A 42 -26.60 -4.39 3.42
N THR A 43 -25.95 -3.58 4.28
CA THR A 43 -24.63 -3.02 3.95
C THR A 43 -23.48 -3.98 4.23
N VAL A 44 -23.69 -5.01 5.06
CA VAL A 44 -22.68 -6.02 5.44
C VAL A 44 -21.87 -6.55 4.25
N PRO A 45 -22.47 -7.01 3.14
CA PRO A 45 -21.71 -7.55 2.00
C PRO A 45 -20.80 -6.52 1.31
N PHE A 46 -21.05 -5.21 1.48
CA PHE A 46 -20.26 -4.15 0.83
C PHE A 46 -19.06 -3.69 1.67
N ARG A 47 -19.07 -3.93 2.99
CA ARG A 47 -18.05 -3.39 3.91
C ARG A 47 -16.65 -3.89 3.58
N ALA A 48 -16.49 -5.21 3.42
CA ALA A 48 -15.18 -5.80 3.09
C ALA A 48 -14.69 -5.42 1.68
N PRO A 49 -15.52 -5.52 0.61
CA PRO A 49 -15.14 -5.05 -0.72
C PRO A 49 -14.68 -3.59 -0.78
N MET A 50 -15.26 -2.68 0.02
CA MET A 50 -14.81 -1.28 0.09
C MET A 50 -13.35 -1.16 0.56
N PHE A 51 -12.96 -1.87 1.63
CA PHE A 51 -11.57 -1.90 2.10
C PHE A 51 -10.63 -2.54 1.08
N VAL A 52 -11.03 -3.66 0.48
CA VAL A 52 -10.24 -4.36 -0.54
C VAL A 52 -10.02 -3.46 -1.76
N SER A 53 -11.05 -2.78 -2.24
CA SER A 53 -10.98 -1.88 -3.41
C SER A 53 -10.10 -0.65 -3.11
N PHE A 54 -10.24 -0.08 -1.92
CA PHE A 54 -9.38 1.03 -1.49
C PHE A 54 -7.91 0.60 -1.40
N ALA A 55 -7.62 -0.57 -0.82
CA ALA A 55 -6.27 -1.12 -0.79
C ALA A 55 -5.72 -1.42 -2.20
N ALA A 56 -6.53 -2.03 -3.07
CA ALA A 56 -6.16 -2.34 -4.45
C ALA A 56 -5.87 -1.08 -5.27
N SER A 57 -6.54 0.04 -5.00
CA SER A 57 -6.28 1.30 -5.69
C SER A 57 -4.87 1.85 -5.46
N ALA A 58 -4.16 1.40 -4.41
CA ALA A 58 -2.74 1.71 -4.19
C ALA A 58 -1.80 1.10 -5.25
N LEU A 59 -2.27 0.13 -6.05
CA LEU A 59 -1.51 -0.37 -7.20
C LEU A 59 -1.40 0.66 -8.33
N THR A 60 -2.36 1.59 -8.43
CA THR A 60 -2.38 2.59 -9.51
C THR A 60 -1.19 3.56 -9.48
N PRO A 61 -0.80 4.20 -8.35
CA PRO A 61 0.40 5.02 -8.31
C PRO A 61 1.67 4.20 -8.53
N LEU A 62 1.73 2.95 -8.04
CA LEU A 62 2.89 2.07 -8.25
C LEU A 62 3.06 1.74 -9.74
N TRP A 63 1.95 1.45 -10.43
CA TRP A 63 1.96 1.20 -11.86
C TRP A 63 2.46 2.41 -12.64
N THR A 64 1.93 3.61 -12.36
CA THR A 64 2.41 4.86 -12.96
C THR A 64 3.90 5.07 -12.71
N GLY A 65 4.36 4.87 -11.48
CA GLY A 65 5.78 4.93 -11.13
C GLY A 65 6.64 3.94 -11.91
N LEU A 66 6.13 2.72 -12.12
CA LEU A 66 6.84 1.66 -12.84
C LEU A 66 6.98 1.99 -14.33
N GLN A 67 5.94 2.58 -14.93
CA GLN A 67 5.99 3.07 -16.31
C GLN A 67 6.95 4.26 -16.47
N MET A 68 7.08 5.10 -15.44
CA MET A 68 7.95 6.28 -15.49
C MET A 68 9.42 5.94 -15.30
N TYR A 69 9.75 5.08 -14.34
CA TYR A 69 11.14 4.87 -13.92
C TYR A 69 11.67 3.46 -14.20
N GLY A 70 10.82 2.50 -14.54
CA GLY A 70 11.20 1.09 -14.60
C GLY A 70 11.44 0.48 -13.21
N TRP A 71 11.69 -0.82 -13.16
CA TRP A 71 11.76 -1.57 -11.90
C TRP A 71 12.96 -1.19 -11.02
N GLU A 72 14.16 -1.14 -11.59
CA GLU A 72 15.40 -0.95 -10.83
C GLU A 72 15.41 0.41 -10.13
N HIS A 73 15.23 1.47 -10.90
CA HIS A 73 15.16 2.84 -10.40
C HIS A 73 14.01 3.04 -9.41
N LEU A 74 12.82 2.49 -9.70
CA LEU A 74 11.70 2.59 -8.77
C LEU A 74 12.00 1.86 -7.45
N ASN A 75 12.68 0.72 -7.51
CA ASN A 75 13.08 0.01 -6.31
C ASN A 75 14.09 0.80 -5.48
N ASP A 76 15.02 1.52 -6.10
CA ASP A 76 15.98 2.36 -5.40
C ASP A 76 15.31 3.58 -4.77
N MET A 77 14.36 4.21 -5.47
CA MET A 77 13.65 5.40 -4.99
C MET A 77 12.74 5.13 -3.80
N ILE A 78 11.94 4.05 -3.86
CA ILE A 78 10.85 3.82 -2.89
C ILE A 78 10.94 2.50 -2.14
N GLY A 79 11.99 1.70 -2.39
CA GLY A 79 12.09 0.36 -1.84
C GLY A 79 10.97 -0.55 -2.33
N LEU A 80 10.67 -0.54 -3.64
CA LEU A 80 9.53 -1.25 -4.25
C LEU A 80 9.36 -2.69 -3.75
N LYS A 81 10.46 -3.45 -3.62
CA LYS A 81 10.40 -4.83 -3.09
C LYS A 81 9.77 -4.92 -1.69
N TRP A 82 10.00 -3.92 -0.83
CA TRP A 82 9.43 -3.86 0.51
C TRP A 82 7.96 -3.48 0.46
N VAL A 83 7.57 -2.59 -0.45
CA VAL A 83 6.16 -2.25 -0.71
C VAL A 83 5.39 -3.49 -1.19
N LEU A 84 5.99 -4.29 -2.08
CA LEU A 84 5.38 -5.53 -2.56
C LEU A 84 5.32 -6.60 -1.46
N LEU A 85 6.36 -6.73 -0.64
CA LEU A 85 6.36 -7.62 0.53
C LEU A 85 5.27 -7.24 1.53
N GLN A 86 5.09 -5.94 1.82
CA GLN A 86 3.99 -5.44 2.63
C GLN A 86 2.64 -5.89 2.04
N GLY A 87 2.44 -5.71 0.73
CA GLY A 87 1.23 -6.15 0.03
C GLY A 87 0.99 -7.65 0.16
N ALA A 88 2.04 -8.48 -0.01
CA ALA A 88 1.96 -9.92 0.12
C ALA A 88 1.57 -10.36 1.55
N ILE A 89 2.16 -9.74 2.58
CA ILE A 89 1.81 -10.00 3.98
C ILE A 89 0.34 -9.63 4.26
N TYR A 90 -0.13 -8.49 3.74
CA TYR A 90 -1.53 -8.11 3.88
C TYR A 90 -2.48 -9.10 3.20
N LEU A 91 -2.17 -9.53 1.96
CA LEU A 91 -2.97 -10.52 1.25
C LEU A 91 -3.02 -11.86 1.99
N LEU A 92 -1.89 -12.29 2.57
CA LEU A 92 -1.85 -13.48 3.41
C LEU A 92 -2.72 -13.30 4.67
N GLY A 93 -2.56 -12.20 5.40
CA GLY A 93 -3.35 -11.94 6.61
C GLY A 93 -4.86 -11.89 6.33
N VAL A 94 -5.28 -11.17 5.27
CA VAL A 94 -6.68 -11.08 4.87
C VAL A 94 -7.21 -12.43 4.40
N SER A 95 -6.43 -13.23 3.67
CA SER A 95 -6.89 -14.56 3.23
C SER A 95 -7.10 -15.52 4.39
N LEU A 96 -6.22 -15.51 5.40
CA LEU A 96 -6.41 -16.27 6.64
C LEU A 96 -7.68 -15.82 7.38
N PHE A 97 -7.88 -14.50 7.52
CA PHE A 97 -9.08 -13.93 8.14
C PHE A 97 -10.38 -14.32 7.44
N LEU A 98 -10.43 -14.21 6.12
CA LEU A 98 -11.64 -14.50 5.33
C LEU A 98 -11.95 -16.00 5.25
N THR A 99 -10.92 -16.85 5.32
CA THR A 99 -11.09 -18.31 5.28
C THR A 99 -11.27 -18.95 6.65
N GLU A 100 -11.12 -18.15 7.73
CA GLU A 100 -11.17 -18.62 9.12
C GLU A 100 -10.13 -19.74 9.38
N MET A 101 -9.00 -19.70 8.68
CA MET A 101 -7.92 -20.66 8.88
C MET A 101 -6.94 -20.14 9.94
N PRO A 102 -6.46 -20.99 10.86
CA PRO A 102 -6.60 -22.46 10.89
C PRO A 102 -7.78 -23.02 11.69
N GLU A 103 -8.54 -22.21 12.43
CA GLU A 103 -9.61 -22.67 13.34
C GLU A 103 -10.72 -23.45 12.64
N ARG A 104 -11.01 -23.13 11.38
CA ARG A 104 -11.94 -23.88 10.54
C ARG A 104 -11.48 -25.32 10.28
N ALA A 105 -10.17 -25.54 10.14
CA ALA A 105 -9.60 -26.87 9.92
C ALA A 105 -9.41 -27.66 11.22
N PHE A 106 -9.22 -26.98 12.34
CA PHE A 106 -9.01 -27.61 13.65
C PHE A 106 -9.86 -26.94 14.74
N PRO A 107 -11.17 -27.24 14.79
CA PRO A 107 -12.07 -26.64 15.76
C PRO A 107 -11.60 -26.89 17.21
N GLY A 108 -11.67 -25.85 18.04
CA GLY A 108 -11.31 -25.91 19.46
C GLY A 108 -9.80 -25.86 19.77
N ARG A 109 -8.92 -25.88 18.77
CA ARG A 109 -7.45 -25.82 18.99
C ARG A 109 -6.87 -24.41 19.02
N PHE A 110 -7.56 -23.45 18.41
CA PHE A 110 -7.07 -22.08 18.19
C PHE A 110 -7.92 -21.03 18.91
N ASP A 111 -8.63 -21.43 19.97
CA ASP A 111 -9.59 -20.58 20.68
C ASP A 111 -8.91 -19.43 21.44
N PHE A 112 -7.67 -19.64 21.92
CA PHE A 112 -6.92 -18.66 22.69
C PHE A 112 -5.74 -18.05 21.93
N LEU A 113 -5.05 -18.84 21.11
CA LEU A 113 -3.83 -18.44 20.41
C LEU A 113 -3.88 -18.86 18.94
N ALA A 114 -3.35 -18.00 18.06
CA ALA A 114 -3.23 -18.21 16.62
C ALA A 114 -4.57 -18.45 15.88
N SER A 115 -5.67 -17.86 16.38
CA SER A 115 -6.90 -17.74 15.58
C SER A 115 -6.65 -16.86 14.34
N SER A 116 -7.45 -17.04 13.28
CA SER A 116 -7.34 -16.25 12.04
C SER A 116 -7.35 -14.74 12.31
N HIS A 117 -8.13 -14.28 13.29
CA HIS A 117 -8.20 -12.88 13.69
C HIS A 117 -6.88 -12.40 14.34
N GLN A 118 -6.26 -13.22 15.20
CA GLN A 118 -4.96 -12.89 15.79
C GLN A 118 -3.84 -12.92 14.74
N LEU A 119 -3.86 -13.89 13.83
CA LEU A 119 -2.92 -13.98 12.72
C LEU A 119 -3.07 -12.79 11.78
N PHE A 120 -4.30 -12.34 11.51
CA PHE A 120 -4.57 -11.12 10.75
C PHE A 120 -3.95 -9.89 11.41
N HIS A 121 -4.20 -9.64 12.70
CA HIS A 121 -3.57 -8.51 13.40
C HIS A 121 -2.04 -8.60 13.42
N THR A 122 -1.51 -9.81 13.61
CA THR A 122 -0.06 -10.04 13.56
C THR A 122 0.49 -9.67 12.18
N ALA A 123 -0.17 -10.10 11.10
CA ALA A 123 0.19 -9.73 9.73
C ALA A 123 0.12 -8.21 9.49
N VAL A 124 -0.89 -7.52 10.04
CA VAL A 124 -1.00 -6.05 9.96
C VAL A 124 0.21 -5.36 10.59
N VAL A 125 0.65 -5.81 11.78
CA VAL A 125 1.82 -5.24 12.47
C VAL A 125 3.11 -5.54 11.69
N LEU A 126 3.27 -6.76 11.18
CA LEU A 126 4.42 -7.14 10.35
C LEU A 126 4.48 -6.33 9.06
N ALA A 127 3.35 -6.17 8.36
CA ALA A 127 3.25 -5.35 7.16
C ALA A 127 3.60 -3.89 7.45
N ALA A 128 3.10 -3.30 8.54
CA ALA A 128 3.46 -1.95 8.97
C ALA A 128 4.97 -1.80 9.25
N SER A 129 5.59 -2.82 9.84
CA SER A 129 7.04 -2.84 10.12
C SER A 129 7.86 -2.90 8.82
N VAL A 130 7.45 -3.76 7.88
CA VAL A 130 8.06 -3.86 6.54
C VAL A 130 7.92 -2.55 5.78
N GLN A 131 6.74 -1.92 5.83
CA GLN A 131 6.50 -0.63 5.20
C GLN A 131 7.39 0.46 5.80
N PHE A 132 7.53 0.50 7.12
CA PHE A 132 8.43 1.44 7.78
C PHE A 132 9.87 1.27 7.31
N TYR A 133 10.36 0.02 7.22
CA TYR A 133 11.68 -0.26 6.68
C TYR A 133 11.84 0.17 5.22
N GLY A 134 10.85 -0.07 4.37
CA GLY A 134 10.84 0.41 2.98
C GLY A 134 10.90 1.95 2.90
N LEU A 135 10.19 2.65 3.78
CA LEU A 135 10.23 4.10 3.87
C LEU A 135 11.58 4.65 4.34
N LEU A 136 12.28 3.94 5.24
CA LEU A 136 13.64 4.29 5.61
C LEU A 136 14.58 4.21 4.41
N LYS A 137 14.44 3.20 3.56
CA LYS A 137 15.23 3.10 2.32
C LYS A 137 14.93 4.23 1.35
N ALA A 138 13.66 4.57 1.17
CA ALA A 138 13.25 5.71 0.35
C ALA A 138 13.79 7.05 0.88
N TYR A 139 13.75 7.22 2.21
CA TYR A 139 14.32 8.37 2.89
C TYR A 139 15.84 8.46 2.68
N GLU A 140 16.57 7.36 2.92
CA GLU A 140 18.02 7.28 2.70
C GLU A 140 18.40 7.65 1.26
N PHE A 141 17.67 7.10 0.27
CA PHE A 141 17.87 7.43 -1.13
C PHE A 141 17.69 8.92 -1.38
N GLN A 142 16.58 9.52 -0.94
CA GLN A 142 16.33 10.93 -1.18
C GLN A 142 17.26 11.86 -0.38
N HIS A 143 17.73 11.44 0.80
CA HIS A 143 18.70 12.23 1.59
C HIS A 143 20.13 12.15 1.05
N ALA A 144 20.51 11.03 0.42
CA ALA A 144 21.82 10.88 -0.20
C ALA A 144 22.00 11.79 -1.43
N HIS A 145 20.90 12.24 -2.04
CA HIS A 145 20.90 13.12 -3.20
C HIS A 145 20.46 14.52 -2.81
N LEU A 146 21.27 15.54 -3.14
CA LEU A 146 20.88 16.93 -2.94
C LEU A 146 19.54 17.21 -3.63
N GLN A 147 18.63 17.90 -2.94
CA GLN A 147 17.28 18.19 -3.47
C GLN A 147 17.31 18.91 -4.83
N VAL A 148 18.35 19.70 -5.10
CA VAL A 148 18.57 20.37 -6.40
C VAL A 148 19.03 19.42 -7.52
N ALA A 149 19.63 18.27 -7.19
CA ALA A 149 20.15 17.31 -8.14
C ALA A 149 19.20 16.12 -8.40
N ILE A 150 18.24 15.86 -7.50
CA ILE A 150 17.37 14.69 -7.60
C ILE A 150 16.43 14.76 -8.81
N CYS A 151 15.80 15.91 -9.08
CA CYS A 151 14.84 16.01 -10.19
C CYS A 151 15.49 15.88 -11.58
N PRO A 152 16.61 16.56 -11.88
CA PRO A 152 17.31 16.35 -13.14
C PRO A 152 17.71 14.88 -13.38
N MET A 153 18.13 14.18 -12.33
CA MET A 153 18.48 12.75 -12.41
C MET A 153 17.26 11.87 -12.70
N LEU A 154 16.13 12.11 -12.03
CA LEU A 154 14.90 11.38 -12.28
C LEU A 154 14.34 11.62 -13.68
N ASP A 155 14.54 12.81 -14.25
CA ASP A 155 14.16 13.11 -15.64
C ASP A 155 15.01 12.31 -16.64
N LEU A 156 16.30 12.12 -16.36
CA LEU A 156 17.16 11.24 -17.16
C LEU A 156 16.67 9.79 -17.11
N TRP A 157 16.34 9.26 -15.94
CA TRP A 157 15.82 7.89 -15.78
C TRP A 157 14.50 7.67 -16.55
N LYS A 158 13.61 8.67 -16.57
CA LYS A 158 12.40 8.61 -17.41
C LYS A 158 12.73 8.50 -18.88
N SER A 159 13.71 9.27 -19.35
CA SER A 159 14.14 9.21 -20.74
C SER A 159 14.72 7.82 -21.08
N GLU A 160 15.56 7.26 -20.21
CA GLU A 160 16.12 5.91 -20.39
C GLU A 160 15.04 4.82 -20.42
N ALA A 161 14.07 4.89 -19.51
CA ALA A 161 12.94 3.96 -19.47
C ALA A 161 12.07 4.00 -20.75
N LEU A 162 11.90 5.18 -21.34
CA LEU A 162 11.19 5.34 -22.62
C LEU A 162 11.92 4.69 -23.80
N PHE A 163 13.26 4.57 -23.73
CA PHE A 163 14.07 3.93 -24.78
C PHE A 163 14.29 2.42 -24.56
N ALA A 164 13.82 1.87 -23.44
CA ALA A 164 13.92 0.45 -23.11
C ALA A 164 12.70 -0.39 -23.56
N ILE A 165 11.71 0.24 -24.21
CA ILE A 165 10.49 -0.36 -24.81
C ILE A 165 10.65 -0.39 -26.33
#